data_AF-A0A2G4GKG2-F1
#
_entry.id   AF-A0A2G4GKG2-F1
#
_cell.length_a   1.000
_cell.length_b   1.000
_cell.length_c   1.000
_cell.angle_alpha   90.00
_cell.angle_beta   90.00
_cell.angle_gamma   90.00
#
_symmetry.space_group_name_H-M   'P 1'
#
loop_
_entity.id
_entity.type
_entity.pdbx_description
1 polymer ?
#
loop_
_entity_poly.entity_id
_entity_poly.type
_entity_poly.pdbx_seq_one_letter_code
_entity_poly.pdbx_strand_id
1 'polypeptide(L)'
;MIVIFQKVDPVTLRLPSIIHWKYRLVDLEILHTREPQNQFYLLQQDLEKLKEFNKLYIMKSLLFLFISITSFASFSQKQIIVHDNHVVERTIGKFNSLSISGPFKVFFSQSTDYKLALSSSNKTIDDRVQTSVVDGVLTISLRGKSFWDIASSDRNIKVYISAPVLKHINASGASDFNVVGKMHAENLQLTLSGASDFRGSIEASLLHITQSGASDIKMDGDVHSITLKTSGASDFNSFSLVVDDAILSASGASKIQVTIRKSIRANASGASDIEYRRNPEKVERSSSGASNISHQ
;
A
#
# COMPACT_ATOMS: atom_id res chain seq x y z
N MET A 1 -23.30 -14.19 -12.72
CA MET A 1 -22.89 -14.17 -11.30
C MET A 1 -24.04 -14.74 -10.48
N ILE A 2 -23.95 -16.00 -10.06
CA ILE A 2 -24.99 -16.67 -9.27
C ILE A 2 -24.57 -16.56 -7.81
N VAL A 3 -25.29 -15.75 -7.04
CA VAL A 3 -25.17 -15.67 -5.59
C VAL A 3 -26.31 -16.50 -5.01
N ILE A 4 -25.99 -17.65 -4.41
CA ILE A 4 -26.95 -18.44 -3.65
C ILE A 4 -27.02 -17.84 -2.24
N PHE A 5 -28.09 -17.12 -1.95
CA PHE A 5 -28.48 -16.78 -0.58
C PHE A 5 -29.12 -18.02 0.05
N GLN A 6 -28.50 -18.56 1.10
CA GLN A 6 -29.18 -19.52 1.97
C GLN A 6 -29.85 -18.76 3.11
N LYS A 7 -31.17 -18.86 3.09
CA LYS A 7 -32.15 -18.33 4.04
C LYS A 7 -31.84 -18.80 5.45
N VAL A 8 -31.66 -17.86 6.39
CA VAL A 8 -31.61 -18.14 7.84
C VAL A 8 -32.92 -17.61 8.42
N ASP A 9 -33.71 -18.51 9.00
CA ASP A 9 -35.00 -18.20 9.63
C ASP A 9 -34.86 -17.25 10.83
N PRO A 10 -35.91 -16.46 11.14
CA PRO A 10 -35.87 -15.48 12.20
C PRO A 10 -36.05 -16.17 13.57
N VAL A 11 -34.95 -16.45 14.26
CA VAL A 11 -35.02 -16.73 15.70
C VAL A 11 -35.16 -15.40 16.42
N THR A 12 -36.36 -15.19 16.95
CA THR A 12 -36.76 -14.12 17.85
C THR A 12 -35.87 -14.11 19.11
N LEU A 13 -34.78 -13.34 19.08
CA LEU A 13 -34.03 -13.00 20.30
C LEU A 13 -34.79 -11.90 21.04
N ARG A 14 -35.78 -12.35 21.82
CA ARG A 14 -36.37 -11.57 22.90
C ARG A 14 -35.24 -11.10 23.83
N LEU A 15 -35.09 -9.79 23.97
CA LEU A 15 -34.36 -9.19 25.08
C LEU A 15 -34.92 -9.76 26.39
N PRO A 16 -34.10 -10.36 27.27
CA PRO A 16 -34.46 -10.46 28.66
C PRO A 16 -34.27 -9.07 29.25
N SER A 17 -35.37 -8.33 29.31
CA SER A 17 -35.66 -7.53 30.49
C SER A 17 -35.62 -8.45 31.72
N ILE A 18 -35.50 -7.83 32.90
CA ILE A 18 -35.61 -8.44 34.23
C ILE A 18 -34.25 -8.65 34.91
N ILE A 19 -33.84 -7.56 35.56
CA ILE A 19 -33.34 -7.56 36.93
C ILE A 19 -34.06 -8.67 37.71
N HIS A 20 -33.38 -9.78 37.95
CA HIS A 20 -33.78 -10.72 39.01
C HIS A 20 -32.59 -10.86 39.94
N TRP A 21 -32.73 -10.22 41.10
CA TRP A 21 -32.02 -10.59 42.30
C TRP A 21 -32.20 -12.09 42.50
N LYS A 22 -31.15 -12.85 42.23
CA LYS A 22 -31.02 -14.22 42.72
C LYS A 22 -29.68 -14.32 43.43
N TYR A 23 -29.59 -13.59 44.54
CA TYR A 23 -28.90 -14.14 45.70
C TYR A 23 -29.63 -15.46 45.95
N ARG A 24 -29.04 -16.56 45.49
CA ARG A 24 -29.44 -17.89 45.92
C ARG A 24 -29.19 -17.85 47.42
N LEU A 25 -30.26 -17.63 48.18
CA LEU A 25 -30.34 -17.88 49.62
C LEU A 25 -29.69 -19.25 49.80
N VAL A 26 -28.44 -19.23 50.27
CA VAL A 26 -27.84 -20.39 50.91
C VAL A 26 -28.76 -20.64 52.09
N ASP A 27 -29.36 -21.84 52.10
CA ASP A 27 -30.35 -22.28 53.05
C ASP A 27 -30.06 -21.75 54.46
N LEU A 28 -30.86 -20.77 54.88
CA LEU A 28 -30.87 -20.21 56.23
C LEU A 28 -31.59 -21.16 57.22
N GLU A 29 -31.53 -22.46 56.94
CA GLU A 29 -32.14 -23.54 57.70
C GLU A 29 -31.06 -24.40 58.38
N ILE A 30 -30.01 -23.75 58.90
CA ILE A 30 -29.14 -24.27 59.97
C ILE A 30 -28.84 -23.13 60.95
N LEU A 31 -29.89 -22.54 61.53
CA LEU A 31 -29.78 -21.60 62.66
C LEU A 31 -30.51 -22.16 63.89
N HIS A 32 -30.15 -23.37 64.27
CA HIS A 32 -30.10 -23.75 65.67
C HIS A 32 -28.88 -24.66 65.87
N THR A 33 -28.06 -24.32 66.84
CA THR A 33 -26.93 -25.10 67.41
C THR A 33 -25.59 -25.19 66.66
N ARG A 34 -24.99 -24.10 66.13
CA ARG A 34 -23.53 -24.05 65.87
C ARG A 34 -22.90 -22.70 66.18
N GLU A 35 -21.71 -22.72 66.77
CA GLU A 35 -21.00 -21.55 67.33
C GLU A 35 -20.69 -20.44 66.30
N PRO A 36 -20.76 -19.16 66.71
CA PRO A 36 -20.61 -17.99 65.82
C PRO A 36 -19.26 -17.89 65.09
N GLN A 37 -18.19 -18.52 65.61
CA GLN A 37 -16.87 -18.49 64.95
C GLN A 37 -16.86 -19.28 63.63
N ASN A 38 -17.64 -20.36 63.51
CA ASN A 38 -17.69 -21.17 62.28
C ASN A 38 -18.46 -20.45 61.15
N GLN A 39 -19.44 -19.61 61.47
CA GLN A 39 -20.19 -18.85 60.47
C GLN A 39 -19.33 -17.76 59.81
N PHE A 40 -18.47 -17.09 60.57
CA PHE A 40 -17.57 -16.06 60.03
C PHE A 40 -16.52 -16.66 59.09
N TYR A 41 -15.97 -17.82 59.42
CA TYR A 41 -15.01 -18.54 58.58
C TYR A 41 -15.63 -18.97 57.24
N LEU A 42 -16.85 -19.51 57.26
CA LEU A 42 -17.58 -19.90 56.05
C LEU A 42 -17.90 -18.69 55.17
N LEU A 43 -18.32 -17.56 55.76
CA LEU A 43 -18.54 -16.30 55.05
C LEU A 43 -17.26 -15.78 54.36
N GLN A 44 -16.12 -15.85 55.03
CA GLN A 44 -14.83 -15.46 54.42
C GLN A 44 -14.46 -16.37 53.24
N GLN A 45 -14.70 -17.69 53.37
CA GLN A 45 -14.41 -18.64 52.30
C GLN A 45 -15.29 -18.43 51.06
N ASP A 46 -16.57 -18.10 51.25
CA ASP A 46 -17.48 -17.78 50.16
C ASP A 46 -17.16 -16.42 49.51
N LEU A 47 -16.73 -15.43 50.30
CA LEU A 47 -16.22 -14.15 49.80
C LEU A 47 -14.99 -14.32 48.89
N GLU A 48 -14.02 -15.17 49.29
CA GLU A 48 -12.84 -15.44 48.46
C GLU A 48 -13.19 -16.18 47.17
N LYS A 49 -14.10 -17.15 47.22
CA LYS A 49 -14.61 -17.81 46.00
C LYS A 49 -15.29 -16.80 45.07
N LEU A 50 -16.11 -15.89 45.60
CA LEU A 50 -16.77 -14.85 44.79
C LEU A 50 -15.77 -13.89 44.13
N LYS A 51 -14.68 -13.53 44.80
CA LYS A 51 -13.59 -12.73 44.21
C LYS A 51 -12.92 -13.46 43.05
N GLU A 52 -12.62 -14.75 43.21
CA GLU A 52 -12.00 -15.55 42.15
C GLU A 52 -12.95 -15.76 40.95
N PHE A 53 -14.26 -15.98 41.19
CA PHE A 53 -15.26 -16.05 40.12
C PHE A 53 -15.35 -14.73 39.34
N ASN A 54 -15.37 -13.58 40.02
CA ASN A 54 -15.38 -12.28 39.36
C ASN A 54 -14.09 -12.02 38.58
N LYS A 55 -12.92 -12.39 39.13
CA LYS A 55 -11.64 -12.26 38.45
C LYS A 55 -11.59 -13.11 37.16
N LEU A 56 -12.10 -14.33 37.21
CA LEU A 56 -12.20 -15.22 36.04
C LEU A 56 -13.16 -14.66 34.98
N TYR A 57 -14.30 -14.08 35.41
CA TYR A 57 -15.27 -13.48 34.50
C TYR A 57 -14.71 -12.22 33.82
N ILE A 58 -14.04 -11.35 34.59
CA ILE A 58 -13.35 -10.16 34.07
C ILE A 58 -12.25 -10.56 33.09
N MET A 59 -11.44 -11.59 33.40
CA MET A 59 -10.38 -12.07 32.51
C MET A 59 -10.92 -12.67 31.21
N LYS A 60 -12.01 -13.43 31.26
CA LYS A 60 -12.69 -13.95 30.05
C LYS A 60 -13.32 -12.83 29.22
N SER A 61 -13.92 -11.83 29.86
CA SER A 61 -14.46 -10.65 29.19
C SER A 61 -13.38 -9.83 28.49
N LEU A 62 -12.21 -9.67 29.13
CA LEU A 62 -11.05 -8.99 28.53
C LEU A 62 -10.47 -9.78 27.34
N LEU A 63 -10.40 -11.11 27.44
CA LEU A 63 -9.96 -11.97 26.33
C LEU A 63 -10.90 -11.85 25.12
N PHE A 64 -12.21 -11.84 25.37
CA PHE A 64 -13.21 -11.69 24.30
C PHE A 64 -13.13 -10.31 23.64
N LEU A 65 -12.91 -9.25 24.42
CA LEU A 65 -12.71 -7.90 23.91
C LEU A 65 -11.43 -7.81 23.05
N PHE A 66 -10.34 -8.46 23.48
CA PHE A 66 -9.08 -8.47 22.75
C PHE A 66 -9.20 -9.19 21.39
N ILE A 67 -9.91 -10.32 21.32
CA ILE A 67 -10.18 -11.07 20.08
C ILE A 67 -11.08 -10.25 19.13
N SER A 68 -12.01 -9.48 19.68
CA SER A 68 -12.90 -8.62 18.88
C SER A 68 -12.16 -7.42 18.28
N ILE A 69 -11.14 -6.89 18.96
CA ILE A 69 -10.30 -5.78 18.46
C ILE A 69 -9.36 -6.26 17.35
N THR A 70 -8.78 -7.46 17.45
CA THR A 70 -7.90 -8.01 16.40
C THR A 70 -8.65 -8.34 15.10
N SER A 71 -9.94 -8.66 15.19
CA SER A 71 -10.81 -8.90 14.03
C SER A 71 -11.19 -7.61 13.27
N PHE A 72 -11.10 -6.45 13.94
CA PHE A 72 -11.31 -5.14 13.29
C PHE A 72 -10.02 -4.57 12.69
N ALA A 73 -8.86 -5.11 13.08
CA ALA A 73 -7.55 -4.78 12.51
C ALA A 73 -7.24 -5.57 11.22
N SER A 74 -8.21 -6.30 10.66
CA SER A 74 -8.15 -6.79 9.28
C SER A 74 -8.14 -5.59 8.33
N PHE A 75 -6.93 -5.05 8.16
CA PHE A 75 -6.41 -4.34 7.01
C PHE A 75 -7.50 -3.74 6.12
N SER A 76 -7.86 -2.48 6.36
CA SER A 76 -8.57 -1.64 5.39
C SER A 76 -7.65 -1.38 4.20
N GLN A 77 -7.38 -2.42 3.41
CA GLN A 77 -6.63 -2.34 2.18
C GLN A 77 -7.64 -1.79 1.18
N LYS A 78 -7.40 -0.57 0.69
CA LYS A 78 -8.23 0.04 -0.33
C LYS A 78 -8.19 -0.87 -1.56
N GLN A 79 -9.17 -1.75 -1.68
CA GLN A 79 -9.30 -2.62 -2.83
C GLN A 79 -9.64 -1.75 -4.04
N ILE A 80 -8.94 -1.98 -5.17
CA ILE A 80 -9.33 -1.35 -6.43
C ILE A 80 -10.67 -1.96 -6.82
N ILE A 81 -11.74 -1.17 -6.71
CA ILE A 81 -13.04 -1.50 -7.30
C ILE A 81 -13.02 -0.94 -8.73
N VAL A 82 -13.00 -1.83 -9.71
CA VAL A 82 -13.00 -1.46 -11.12
C VAL A 82 -14.46 -1.34 -11.59
N HIS A 83 -14.86 -0.13 -11.97
CA HIS A 83 -16.20 0.16 -12.53
C HIS A 83 -16.16 0.41 -14.05
N ASP A 84 -15.07 0.00 -14.69
CA ASP A 84 -14.84 0.30 -16.08
C ASP A 84 -15.67 -0.60 -17.01
N ASN A 85 -15.96 -0.08 -18.19
CA ASN A 85 -16.57 -0.87 -19.25
C ASN A 85 -15.56 -1.87 -19.81
N HIS A 86 -16.01 -3.09 -20.08
CA HIS A 86 -15.23 -4.18 -20.67
C HIS A 86 -13.92 -4.49 -19.92
N VAL A 87 -14.07 -5.07 -18.73
CA VAL A 87 -12.93 -5.58 -17.96
C VAL A 87 -12.69 -7.04 -18.31
N VAL A 88 -11.45 -7.37 -18.67
CA VAL A 88 -11.01 -8.73 -18.97
C VAL A 88 -9.91 -9.12 -17.99
N GLU A 89 -10.22 -10.05 -17.10
CA GLU A 89 -9.25 -10.65 -16.19
C GLU A 89 -8.30 -11.58 -16.95
N ARG A 90 -7.04 -11.59 -16.54
CA ARG A 90 -5.99 -12.47 -17.07
C ARG A 90 -5.45 -13.33 -15.94
N THR A 91 -5.48 -14.64 -16.12
CA THR A 91 -4.79 -15.57 -15.23
C THR A 91 -3.28 -15.41 -15.41
N ILE A 92 -2.57 -15.15 -14.32
CA ILE A 92 -1.13 -14.92 -14.32
C ILE A 92 -0.44 -15.69 -13.20
N GLY A 93 0.85 -15.95 -13.37
CA GLY A 93 1.71 -16.49 -12.33
C GLY A 93 2.09 -15.44 -11.28
N LYS A 94 2.82 -15.87 -10.25
CA LYS A 94 3.39 -14.98 -9.23
C LYS A 94 4.52 -14.13 -9.84
N PHE A 95 4.59 -12.86 -9.47
CA PHE A 95 5.64 -11.94 -9.92
C PHE A 95 6.06 -11.01 -8.79
N ASN A 96 7.21 -10.39 -8.92
CA ASN A 96 7.66 -9.30 -8.03
C ASN A 96 8.28 -8.15 -8.82
N SER A 97 8.22 -8.22 -10.15
CA SER A 97 8.80 -7.25 -11.05
C SER A 97 7.82 -6.96 -12.18
N LEU A 98 7.72 -5.70 -12.60
CA LEU A 98 6.87 -5.25 -13.69
C LEU A 98 7.71 -4.72 -14.85
N SER A 99 7.36 -5.12 -16.06
CA SER A 99 7.91 -4.56 -17.30
C SER A 99 6.76 -4.12 -18.19
N ILE A 100 6.60 -2.81 -18.35
CA ILE A 100 5.49 -2.18 -19.06
C ILE A 100 6.06 -1.48 -20.29
N SER A 101 5.53 -1.81 -21.46
CA SER A 101 5.95 -1.22 -22.73
C SER A 101 4.75 -0.90 -23.62
N GLY A 102 4.32 0.36 -23.58
CA GLY A 102 3.20 0.82 -24.39
C GLY A 102 2.40 1.96 -23.74
N PRO A 103 1.33 2.40 -24.41
CA PRO A 103 0.50 3.50 -23.97
C PRO A 103 -0.53 3.04 -22.92
N PHE A 104 -0.06 2.58 -21.76
CA PHE A 104 -0.90 2.01 -20.72
C PHE A 104 -1.09 2.98 -19.55
N LYS A 105 -2.33 3.08 -19.07
CA LYS A 105 -2.61 3.64 -17.74
C LYS A 105 -2.67 2.51 -16.72
N VAL A 106 -1.64 2.39 -15.90
CA VAL A 106 -1.49 1.31 -14.94
C VAL A 106 -1.96 1.76 -13.56
N PHE A 107 -2.78 0.95 -12.92
CA PHE A 107 -3.20 1.10 -11.53
C PHE A 107 -2.71 -0.10 -10.74
N PHE A 108 -1.71 0.13 -9.89
CA PHE A 108 -1.16 -0.89 -9.01
C PHE A 108 -1.71 -0.73 -7.59
N SER A 109 -2.15 -1.82 -6.97
CA SER A 109 -2.43 -1.86 -5.52
C SER A 109 -1.67 -3.00 -4.87
N GLN A 110 -1.03 -2.71 -3.74
CA GLN A 110 -0.37 -3.74 -2.96
C GLN A 110 -1.42 -4.59 -2.24
N SER A 111 -1.42 -5.91 -2.49
CA SER A 111 -2.37 -6.84 -1.89
C SER A 111 -1.82 -8.26 -1.76
N THR A 112 -2.44 -9.14 -0.97
CA THR A 112 -2.01 -10.54 -0.85
C THR A 112 -2.18 -11.35 -2.14
N ASP A 113 -3.04 -10.90 -3.04
CA ASP A 113 -3.39 -11.59 -4.28
C ASP A 113 -2.54 -11.10 -5.46
N TYR A 114 -2.33 -12.00 -6.42
CA TYR A 114 -1.80 -11.69 -7.74
C TYR A 114 -2.97 -11.57 -8.72
N LYS A 115 -3.29 -10.36 -9.17
CA LYS A 115 -4.36 -10.13 -10.15
C LYS A 115 -3.88 -9.21 -11.27
N LEU A 116 -4.38 -9.50 -12.46
CA LEU A 116 -4.24 -8.67 -13.64
C LEU A 116 -5.59 -8.58 -14.35
N ALA A 117 -6.03 -7.35 -14.62
CA ALA A 117 -7.19 -7.10 -15.45
C ALA A 117 -6.91 -5.97 -16.42
N LEU A 118 -7.44 -6.10 -17.64
CA LEU A 118 -7.36 -5.10 -18.68
C LEU A 118 -8.73 -4.45 -18.85
N SER A 119 -8.77 -3.15 -19.10
CA SER A 119 -9.97 -2.48 -19.57
C SER A 119 -9.66 -1.61 -20.76
N SER A 120 -10.52 -1.70 -21.76
CA SER A 120 -10.42 -0.95 -23.00
C SER A 120 -11.83 -0.66 -23.55
N SER A 121 -11.99 0.48 -24.20
CA SER A 121 -13.22 0.86 -24.92
C SER A 121 -13.46 0.04 -26.19
N ASN A 122 -12.44 -0.63 -26.72
CA ASN A 122 -12.52 -1.44 -27.94
C ASN A 122 -12.04 -2.87 -27.70
N LYS A 123 -12.95 -3.85 -27.89
CA LYS A 123 -12.69 -5.29 -27.72
C LYS A 123 -11.52 -5.83 -28.54
N THR A 124 -11.21 -5.24 -29.70
CA THR A 124 -10.10 -5.69 -30.55
C THR A 124 -8.71 -5.33 -30.01
N ILE A 125 -8.64 -4.49 -28.98
CA ILE A 125 -7.38 -4.09 -28.35
C ILE A 125 -6.89 -5.15 -27.36
N ASP A 126 -7.79 -5.91 -26.74
CA ASP A 126 -7.44 -6.92 -25.72
C ASP A 126 -6.56 -8.03 -26.27
N ASP A 127 -6.75 -8.41 -27.54
CA ASP A 127 -5.93 -9.42 -28.24
C ASP A 127 -4.54 -8.91 -28.61
N ARG A 128 -4.36 -7.59 -28.62
CA ARG A 128 -3.07 -6.95 -28.94
C ARG A 128 -2.22 -6.74 -27.69
N VAL A 129 -2.82 -6.68 -26.51
CA VAL A 129 -2.09 -6.58 -25.24
C VAL A 129 -1.55 -7.95 -24.87
N GLN A 130 -0.23 -8.09 -24.94
CA GLN A 130 0.48 -9.29 -24.53
C GLN A 130 0.83 -9.20 -23.04
N THR A 131 0.51 -10.26 -22.32
CA THR A 131 0.80 -10.39 -20.89
C THR A 131 1.46 -11.73 -20.63
N SER A 132 2.63 -11.74 -19.99
CA SER A 132 3.31 -12.98 -19.61
C SER A 132 4.07 -12.81 -18.31
N VAL A 133 4.22 -13.91 -17.56
CA VAL A 133 5.09 -13.96 -16.39
C VAL A 133 6.22 -14.94 -16.68
N VAL A 134 7.46 -14.43 -16.70
CA VAL A 134 8.68 -15.22 -16.89
C VAL A 134 9.68 -14.80 -15.80
N ASP A 135 10.23 -15.77 -15.07
CA ASP A 135 11.22 -15.53 -13.99
C ASP A 135 10.81 -14.48 -12.96
N GLY A 136 9.51 -14.43 -12.63
CA GLY A 136 8.95 -13.47 -11.67
C GLY A 136 8.76 -12.05 -12.20
N VAL A 137 8.94 -11.83 -13.52
CA VAL A 137 8.68 -10.57 -14.21
C VAL A 137 7.36 -10.67 -14.97
N LEU A 138 6.37 -9.87 -14.58
CA LEU A 138 5.16 -9.65 -15.37
C LEU A 138 5.45 -8.63 -16.46
N THR A 139 5.44 -9.09 -17.72
CA THR A 139 5.59 -8.25 -18.91
C THR A 139 4.23 -7.92 -19.48
N ILE A 140 3.99 -6.63 -19.75
CA ILE A 140 2.79 -6.10 -20.39
C ILE A 140 3.22 -5.22 -21.56
N SER A 141 2.92 -5.66 -22.78
CA SER A 141 3.32 -4.97 -23.99
C SER A 141 2.21 -4.95 -25.04
N LEU A 142 2.30 -4.02 -25.99
CA LEU A 142 1.34 -3.94 -27.09
C LEU A 142 1.95 -4.50 -28.39
N ARG A 143 1.29 -5.49 -29.00
CA ARG A 143 1.70 -6.11 -30.28
C ARG A 143 1.14 -5.33 -31.47
N GLY A 144 1.93 -5.17 -32.54
CA GLY A 144 1.48 -4.70 -33.86
C GLY A 144 2.13 -3.39 -34.32
N LYS A 145 1.61 -2.82 -35.42
CA LYS A 145 2.23 -1.71 -36.19
C LYS A 145 2.64 -0.49 -35.35
N SER A 146 3.56 0.29 -35.93
CA SER A 146 4.21 1.52 -35.44
C SER A 146 3.44 2.28 -34.35
N PHE A 147 4.16 2.78 -33.33
CA PHE A 147 3.63 3.64 -32.25
C PHE A 147 2.62 4.69 -32.75
N TRP A 148 2.88 5.25 -33.93
CA TRP A 148 2.04 6.24 -34.61
C TRP A 148 0.64 5.75 -35.00
N ASP A 149 0.50 4.50 -35.44
CA ASP A 149 -0.80 3.93 -35.83
C ASP A 149 -1.71 3.70 -34.61
N ILE A 150 -1.11 3.49 -33.44
CA ILE A 150 -1.80 3.27 -32.17
C ILE A 150 -2.13 4.59 -31.50
N ALA A 151 -1.28 5.61 -31.61
CA ALA A 151 -1.53 6.95 -31.06
C ALA A 151 -2.81 7.60 -31.62
N SER A 152 -3.24 7.18 -32.82
CA SER A 152 -4.47 7.63 -33.49
C SER A 152 -5.73 6.84 -33.10
N SER A 153 -5.59 5.72 -32.39
CA SER A 153 -6.70 4.87 -31.92
C SER A 153 -6.82 4.93 -30.40
N ASP A 154 -8.05 4.85 -29.91
CA ASP A 154 -8.48 4.95 -28.51
C ASP A 154 -7.40 4.78 -27.40
N ARG A 155 -7.06 5.89 -26.73
CA ARG A 155 -5.87 6.06 -25.87
C ARG A 155 -6.04 5.56 -24.42
N ASN A 156 -7.05 4.74 -24.14
CA ASN A 156 -7.49 4.48 -22.77
C ASN A 156 -7.36 3.02 -22.36
N ILE A 157 -6.24 2.37 -22.69
CA ILE A 157 -5.98 1.02 -22.18
C ILE A 157 -5.56 1.13 -20.72
N LYS A 158 -6.42 0.65 -19.84
CA LYS A 158 -6.17 0.60 -18.40
C LYS A 158 -5.77 -0.79 -17.98
N VAL A 159 -4.77 -0.86 -17.12
CA VAL A 159 -4.20 -2.10 -16.62
C VAL A 159 -4.28 -2.06 -15.09
N TYR A 160 -5.04 -2.97 -14.51
CA TYR A 160 -5.19 -3.11 -13.08
C TYR A 160 -4.33 -4.27 -12.59
N ILE A 161 -3.41 -3.99 -11.67
CA ILE A 161 -2.43 -4.95 -11.17
C ILE A 161 -2.48 -4.99 -9.65
N SER A 162 -2.39 -6.17 -9.08
CA SER A 162 -2.11 -6.32 -7.65
C SER A 162 -1.07 -7.42 -7.39
N ALA A 163 -0.25 -7.20 -6.37
CA ALA A 163 0.75 -8.14 -5.88
C ALA A 163 1.16 -7.80 -4.44
N PRO A 164 1.73 -8.76 -3.67
CA PRO A 164 2.17 -8.51 -2.31
C PRO A 164 3.36 -7.57 -2.21
N VAL A 165 4.32 -7.70 -3.14
CA VAL A 165 5.57 -6.94 -3.14
C VAL A 165 6.01 -6.69 -4.58
N LEU A 166 6.51 -5.49 -4.86
CA LEU A 166 7.26 -5.17 -6.06
C LEU A 166 8.68 -4.76 -5.68
N LYS A 167 9.66 -5.30 -6.41
CA LYS A 167 11.08 -5.00 -6.31
C LYS A 167 11.57 -4.17 -7.48
N HIS A 168 11.02 -4.40 -8.67
CA HIS A 168 11.40 -3.68 -9.88
C HIS A 168 10.16 -3.23 -10.66
N ILE A 169 10.16 -1.98 -11.09
CA ILE A 169 9.16 -1.42 -12.00
C ILE A 169 9.91 -0.79 -13.16
N ASN A 170 9.75 -1.33 -14.36
CA ASN A 170 10.27 -0.75 -15.59
C ASN A 170 9.08 -0.31 -16.45
N ALA A 171 8.96 0.99 -16.71
CA ALA A 171 7.89 1.53 -17.55
C ALA A 171 8.48 2.35 -18.71
N SER A 172 8.00 2.05 -19.92
CA SER A 172 8.54 2.59 -21.16
C SER A 172 7.43 2.86 -22.17
N GLY A 173 7.74 3.73 -23.14
CA GLY A 173 6.77 4.16 -24.16
C GLY A 173 6.02 5.41 -23.69
N ALA A 174 4.71 5.32 -23.56
CA ALA A 174 3.84 6.43 -23.16
C ALA A 174 2.94 6.01 -21.99
N SER A 175 3.55 5.56 -20.90
CA SER A 175 2.85 4.87 -19.80
C SER A 175 2.61 5.78 -18.60
N ASP A 176 1.46 5.65 -17.93
CA ASP A 176 1.11 6.38 -16.70
C ASP A 176 0.92 5.37 -15.56
N PHE A 177 1.90 5.27 -14.67
CA PHE A 177 1.89 4.32 -13.55
C PHE A 177 1.37 4.97 -12.27
N ASN A 178 0.25 4.47 -11.76
CA ASN A 178 -0.44 4.99 -10.60
C ASN A 178 -0.48 3.95 -9.48
N VAL A 179 0.09 4.27 -8.33
CA VAL A 179 -0.08 3.49 -7.10
C VAL A 179 -1.38 3.91 -6.43
N VAL A 180 -2.26 2.94 -6.19
CA VAL A 180 -3.50 3.13 -5.45
C VAL A 180 -3.27 2.77 -3.99
N GLY A 181 -3.37 3.78 -3.12
CA GLY A 181 -3.04 3.64 -1.70
C GLY A 181 -1.56 3.90 -1.46
N LYS A 182 -0.98 3.15 -0.52
CA LYS A 182 0.43 3.25 -0.15
C LYS A 182 1.14 1.95 -0.49
N MET A 183 2.34 2.05 -1.05
CA MET A 183 3.20 0.91 -1.36
C MET A 183 4.37 0.85 -0.36
N HIS A 184 4.54 -0.29 0.29
CA HIS A 184 5.66 -0.57 1.17
C HIS A 184 6.67 -1.48 0.46
N ALA A 185 7.95 -1.12 0.50
CA ALA A 185 9.03 -1.90 -0.09
C ALA A 185 10.30 -1.87 0.77
N GLU A 186 11.01 -2.98 0.86
CA GLU A 186 12.36 -2.94 1.44
C GLU A 186 13.33 -2.29 0.45
N ASN A 187 13.39 -2.82 -0.76
CA ASN A 187 14.16 -2.27 -1.87
C ASN A 187 13.28 -2.19 -3.11
N LEU A 188 13.19 -1.00 -3.70
CA LEU A 188 12.48 -0.74 -4.93
C LEU A 188 13.40 -0.09 -5.97
N GLN A 189 13.46 -0.69 -7.15
CA GLN A 189 14.05 -0.09 -8.33
C GLN A 189 12.95 0.35 -9.30
N LEU A 190 12.95 1.62 -9.67
CA LEU A 190 12.03 2.23 -10.61
C LEU A 190 12.81 2.77 -11.81
N THR A 191 12.51 2.28 -13.00
CA THR A 191 13.07 2.74 -14.26
C THR A 191 11.96 3.31 -15.13
N LEU A 192 12.07 4.58 -15.51
CA LEU A 192 11.16 5.24 -16.45
C LEU A 192 11.93 5.70 -17.69
N SER A 193 11.34 5.45 -18.86
CA SER A 193 11.87 5.86 -20.15
C SER A 193 10.75 6.25 -21.13
N GLY A 194 11.11 7.02 -22.16
CA GLY A 194 10.14 7.53 -23.14
C GLY A 194 9.36 8.72 -22.57
N ALA A 195 8.04 8.73 -22.76
CA ALA A 195 7.10 9.72 -22.23
C ALA A 195 6.24 9.09 -21.13
N SER A 196 6.88 8.64 -20.05
CA SER A 196 6.24 7.86 -18.99
C SER A 196 6.15 8.63 -17.67
N ASP A 197 5.05 8.47 -16.95
CA ASP A 197 4.80 9.09 -15.67
C ASP A 197 4.71 8.06 -14.53
N PHE A 198 5.08 8.47 -13.33
CA PHE A 198 4.82 7.72 -12.11
C PHE A 198 4.20 8.60 -11.02
N ARG A 199 3.13 8.10 -10.40
CA ARG A 199 2.39 8.76 -9.31
C ARG A 199 2.10 7.79 -8.18
N GLY A 200 2.48 8.12 -6.93
CA GLY A 200 2.18 7.24 -5.80
C GLY A 200 2.74 7.64 -4.43
N SER A 201 2.18 7.04 -3.38
CA SER A 201 2.69 7.11 -2.01
C SER A 201 3.56 5.89 -1.70
N ILE A 202 4.80 6.09 -1.28
CA ILE A 202 5.79 5.03 -1.06
C ILE A 202 6.43 5.14 0.31
N GLU A 203 6.53 4.02 1.01
CA GLU A 203 7.44 3.83 2.14
C GLU A 203 8.49 2.80 1.78
N ALA A 204 9.77 3.19 1.77
CA ALA A 204 10.84 2.27 1.40
C ALA A 204 12.14 2.42 2.20
N SER A 205 12.87 1.32 2.37
CA SER A 205 14.23 1.41 2.93
C SER A 205 15.22 1.89 1.88
N LEU A 206 15.21 1.28 0.69
CA LEU A 206 16.07 1.66 -0.43
C LEU A 206 15.23 1.93 -1.67
N LEU A 207 15.45 3.09 -2.29
CA LEU A 207 14.79 3.51 -3.52
C LEU A 207 15.84 3.88 -4.58
N HIS A 208 15.87 3.11 -5.67
CA HIS A 208 16.74 3.37 -6.81
C HIS A 208 15.89 3.82 -8.00
N ILE A 209 16.09 5.04 -8.47
CA ILE A 209 15.33 5.59 -9.59
C ILE A 209 16.27 5.93 -10.74
N THR A 210 15.92 5.47 -11.94
CA THR A 210 16.51 5.91 -13.20
C THR A 210 15.41 6.45 -14.10
N GLN A 211 15.51 7.72 -14.46
CA GLN A 211 14.51 8.46 -15.21
C GLN A 211 15.16 9.08 -16.45
N SER A 212 14.56 8.88 -17.62
CA SER A 212 15.12 9.34 -18.90
C SER A 212 14.03 9.63 -19.94
N GLY A 213 14.35 10.47 -20.93
CA GLY A 213 13.41 10.85 -21.99
C GLY A 213 12.64 12.12 -21.64
N ALA A 214 11.31 12.05 -21.67
CA ALA A 214 10.37 13.10 -21.32
C ALA A 214 9.37 12.59 -20.27
N SER A 215 9.89 12.26 -19.09
CA SER A 215 9.17 11.51 -18.05
C SER A 215 8.99 12.33 -16.79
N ASP A 216 7.89 12.13 -16.07
CA ASP A 216 7.59 12.84 -14.82
C ASP A 216 7.33 11.90 -13.65
N ILE A 217 7.96 12.16 -12.51
CA ILE A 217 7.73 11.43 -11.26
C ILE A 217 7.18 12.38 -10.20
N LYS A 218 6.05 12.00 -9.61
CA LYS A 218 5.48 12.65 -8.43
C LYS A 218 5.16 11.63 -7.36
N MET A 219 5.88 11.69 -6.25
CA MET A 219 5.66 10.78 -5.13
C MET A 219 5.68 11.49 -3.77
N ASP A 220 5.01 10.85 -2.82
CA ASP A 220 5.00 11.23 -1.41
C ASP A 220 5.36 10.02 -0.54
N GLY A 221 5.71 10.28 0.72
CA GLY A 221 6.00 9.24 1.72
C GLY A 221 7.36 9.39 2.41
N ASP A 222 7.87 8.29 2.96
CA ASP A 222 9.10 8.26 3.77
C ASP A 222 10.07 7.19 3.24
N VAL A 223 11.30 7.60 2.95
CA VAL A 223 12.33 6.72 2.41
C VAL A 223 13.60 6.86 3.24
N HIS A 224 14.27 5.74 3.51
CA HIS A 224 15.55 5.81 4.22
C HIS A 224 16.69 6.25 3.28
N SER A 225 16.92 5.56 2.16
CA SER A 225 17.93 5.99 1.17
C SER A 225 17.39 6.04 -0.24
N ILE A 226 17.70 7.13 -0.96
CA ILE A 226 17.39 7.30 -2.38
C ILE A 226 18.66 7.46 -3.21
N THR A 227 18.73 6.73 -4.32
CA THR A 227 19.65 7.02 -5.43
C THR A 227 18.83 7.37 -6.66
N LEU A 228 18.87 8.63 -7.08
CA LEU A 228 18.09 9.15 -8.22
C LEU A 228 19.03 9.62 -9.32
N LYS A 229 18.82 9.08 -10.53
CA LYS A 229 19.47 9.54 -11.76
C LYS A 229 18.41 10.00 -12.75
N THR A 230 18.45 11.27 -13.12
CA THR A 230 17.53 11.87 -14.08
C THR A 230 18.30 12.45 -15.26
N SER A 231 17.87 12.14 -16.48
CA SER A 231 18.44 12.70 -17.71
C SER A 231 17.37 13.00 -18.76
N GLY A 232 17.71 13.77 -19.81
CA GLY A 232 16.75 14.20 -20.83
C GLY A 232 15.94 15.43 -20.38
N ALA A 233 14.67 15.49 -20.77
CA ALA A 233 13.70 16.53 -20.42
C ALA A 233 12.71 16.00 -19.38
N SER A 234 13.21 15.69 -18.17
CA SER A 234 12.48 14.86 -17.20
C SER A 234 12.47 15.51 -15.81
N ASP A 235 11.33 15.44 -15.12
CA ASP A 235 11.16 16.07 -13.80
C ASP A 235 10.84 15.07 -12.69
N PHE A 236 11.50 15.23 -11.56
CA PHE A 236 11.18 14.56 -10.30
C PHE A 236 10.61 15.59 -9.33
N ASN A 237 9.28 15.68 -9.23
CA ASN A 237 8.55 16.71 -8.50
C ASN A 237 7.97 16.17 -7.19
N SER A 238 8.82 15.95 -6.18
CA SER A 238 8.45 15.19 -4.97
C SER A 238 8.92 15.83 -3.66
N PHE A 239 8.65 17.12 -3.45
CA PHE A 239 8.88 17.74 -2.13
C PHE A 239 8.10 17.08 -0.99
N SER A 240 7.03 16.35 -1.30
CA SER A 240 6.25 15.56 -0.33
C SER A 240 6.89 14.21 0.02
N LEU A 241 7.96 13.81 -0.68
CA LEU A 241 8.79 12.67 -0.33
C LEU A 241 9.87 13.13 0.65
N VAL A 242 9.91 12.51 1.83
CA VAL A 242 10.92 12.77 2.86
C VAL A 242 11.94 11.65 2.83
N VAL A 243 13.21 11.99 2.63
CA VAL A 243 14.31 11.02 2.56
C VAL A 243 15.35 11.29 3.65
N ASP A 244 15.92 10.25 4.24
CA ASP A 244 17.07 10.39 5.15
C ASP A 244 18.35 10.75 4.39
N ASP A 245 18.79 9.85 3.49
CA ASP A 245 20.06 9.94 2.78
C ASP A 245 19.84 9.93 1.25
N ALA A 246 20.37 10.92 0.55
CA ALA A 246 20.13 11.12 -0.87
C ALA A 246 21.40 11.21 -1.72
N ILE A 247 21.45 10.42 -2.79
CA ILE A 247 22.41 10.54 -3.88
C ILE A 247 21.64 10.95 -5.15
N LEU A 248 21.85 12.18 -5.60
CA LEU A 248 21.10 12.78 -6.71
C LEU A 248 22.03 13.09 -7.87
N SER A 249 21.61 12.75 -9.08
CA SER A 249 22.31 13.08 -10.32
C SER A 249 21.31 13.60 -11.36
N ALA A 250 21.46 14.85 -11.78
CA ALA A 250 20.66 15.47 -12.83
C ALA A 250 21.55 15.86 -14.02
N SER A 251 21.10 15.55 -15.23
CA SER A 251 21.75 15.95 -16.48
C SER A 251 20.75 16.27 -17.58
N GLY A 252 21.18 16.97 -18.62
CA GLY A 252 20.28 17.42 -19.69
C GLY A 252 19.45 18.63 -19.27
N ALA A 253 18.14 18.58 -19.50
CA ALA A 253 17.16 19.61 -19.15
C ALA A 253 16.18 19.05 -18.10
N SER A 254 16.70 18.70 -16.92
CA SER A 254 15.96 17.95 -15.90
C SER A 254 15.86 18.69 -14.57
N LYS A 255 14.77 18.43 -13.83
CA LYS A 255 14.54 18.99 -12.51
C LYS A 255 14.40 17.91 -11.44
N ILE A 256 14.98 18.14 -10.25
CA ILE A 256 14.78 17.29 -9.07
C ILE A 256 14.31 18.17 -7.90
N GLN A 257 13.20 17.81 -7.27
CA GLN A 257 12.63 18.45 -6.09
C GLN A 257 12.34 17.40 -5.00
N VAL A 258 13.00 17.48 -3.84
CA VAL A 258 12.88 16.48 -2.76
C VAL A 258 13.13 17.07 -1.36
N THR A 259 12.59 16.47 -0.30
CA THR A 259 12.88 16.86 1.09
C THR A 259 13.88 15.90 1.73
N ILE A 260 14.96 16.39 2.33
CA ILE A 260 16.08 15.56 2.81
C ILE A 260 16.37 15.83 4.29
N ARG A 261 16.53 14.79 5.12
CA ARG A 261 16.73 14.91 6.57
C ARG A 261 18.18 14.90 7.01
N LYS A 262 19.02 13.98 6.49
CA LYS A 262 20.34 13.70 7.06
C LYS A 262 21.48 14.05 6.11
N SER A 263 21.50 13.48 4.90
CA SER A 263 22.61 13.70 3.98
C SER A 263 22.18 13.84 2.52
N ILE A 264 22.91 14.67 1.79
CA ILE A 264 22.76 14.85 0.35
C ILE A 264 24.13 14.86 -0.34
N ARG A 265 24.26 14.05 -1.39
CA ARG A 265 25.28 14.14 -2.43
C ARG A 265 24.58 14.44 -3.76
N ALA A 266 24.70 15.66 -4.27
CA ALA A 266 24.03 16.11 -5.48
C ALA A 266 25.02 16.47 -6.59
N ASN A 267 24.80 15.93 -7.78
CA ASN A 267 25.54 16.26 -8.99
C ASN A 267 24.58 16.79 -10.06
N ALA A 268 24.82 18.01 -10.57
CA ALA A 268 24.03 18.61 -11.63
C ALA A 268 24.91 19.02 -12.82
N SER A 269 24.42 18.82 -14.03
CA SER A 269 25.14 19.14 -15.27
C SER A 269 24.18 19.50 -16.41
N GLY A 270 24.67 20.20 -17.45
CA GLY A 270 23.82 20.66 -18.56
C GLY A 270 22.97 21.87 -18.15
N ALA A 271 21.66 21.80 -18.38
CA ALA A 271 20.66 22.79 -18.00
C ALA A 271 19.69 22.17 -16.97
N SER A 272 20.24 21.66 -15.87
CA SER A 272 19.47 20.93 -14.84
C SER A 272 19.41 21.66 -13.51
N ASP A 273 18.33 21.45 -12.77
CA ASP A 273 18.06 22.07 -11.47
C ASP A 273 17.80 21.01 -10.41
N ILE A 274 18.52 21.09 -9.28
CA ILE A 274 18.23 20.30 -8.09
C ILE A 274 17.84 21.26 -6.97
N GLU A 275 16.61 21.13 -6.49
CA GLU A 275 16.07 21.84 -5.35
C GLU A 275 15.79 20.84 -4.22
N TYR A 276 16.25 21.14 -3.02
CA TYR A 276 15.91 20.31 -1.87
C TYR A 276 15.56 21.17 -0.65
N ARG A 277 14.76 20.59 0.25
CA ARG A 277 14.27 21.23 1.48
C ARG A 277 14.86 20.60 2.73
N ARG A 278 14.77 21.36 3.83
CA ARG A 278 15.36 21.11 5.15
C ARG A 278 16.89 21.19 5.14
N ASN A 279 17.46 21.26 6.33
CA ASN A 279 18.89 21.45 6.56
C ASN A 279 19.58 20.13 6.94
N PRO A 280 19.96 19.26 5.97
CA PRO A 280 20.74 18.06 6.24
C PRO A 280 22.13 18.40 6.80
N GLU A 281 22.61 17.54 7.70
CA GLU A 281 23.91 17.72 8.38
C GLU A 281 25.10 17.56 7.42
N LYS A 282 24.96 16.71 6.39
CA LYS A 282 26.03 16.41 5.43
C LYS A 282 25.60 16.80 4.02
N VAL A 283 26.36 17.69 3.40
CA VAL A 283 26.02 18.24 2.09
C VAL A 283 27.23 18.26 1.17
N GLU A 284 27.18 17.48 0.11
CA GLU A 284 28.12 17.50 -1.01
C GLU A 284 27.37 17.90 -2.28
N ARG A 285 27.86 18.94 -2.98
CA ARG A 285 27.22 19.45 -4.20
C ARG A 285 28.28 19.70 -5.25
N SER A 286 27.99 19.29 -6.48
CA SER A 286 28.82 19.59 -7.65
C SER A 286 27.91 19.97 -8.82
N SER A 287 28.10 21.16 -9.37
CA SER A 287 27.33 21.67 -10.51
C SER A 287 28.27 22.12 -11.62
N SER A 288 27.88 21.88 -12.87
CA SER A 288 28.63 22.29 -14.06
C SER A 288 27.70 22.69 -15.21
N GLY A 289 28.19 23.48 -16.17
CA GLY A 289 27.34 24.03 -17.23
C GLY A 289 26.37 25.09 -16.69
N ALA A 290 25.14 25.11 -17.22
CA ALA A 290 24.06 26.01 -16.81
C ALA A 290 23.16 25.38 -15.71
N SER A 291 23.75 24.57 -14.82
CA SER A 291 23.01 23.87 -13.78
C SER A 291 23.01 24.60 -12.44
N ASN A 292 21.99 24.36 -11.61
CA ASN A 292 21.87 24.94 -10.28
C ASN A 292 21.51 23.88 -9.24
N ILE A 293 22.08 24.00 -8.04
CA ILE A 293 21.72 23.18 -6.88
C ILE A 293 21.39 24.11 -5.73
N SER A 294 20.11 24.18 -5.35
CA SER A 294 19.61 25.13 -4.36
C SER A 294 18.90 24.46 -3.20
N HIS A 295 18.93 25.15 -2.06
CA HIS A 295 18.23 24.78 -0.84
C HIS A 295 17.07 25.77 -0.63
N GLN A 296 15.87 25.24 -0.37
CA GLN A 296 14.65 26.02 -0.10
C GLN A 296 14.26 25.99 1.38
#